data_AF-A0A1F2RM96-F1
#
_entry.id   AF-A0A1F2RM96-F1
#
_cell.length_a   1.000
_cell.length_b   1.000
_cell.length_c   1.000
_cell.angle_alpha   90.00
_cell.angle_beta   90.00
_cell.angle_gamma   90.00
#
_symmetry.space_group_name_H-M   'P 1'
#
loop_
_entity.id
_entity.type
_entity.pdbx_description
1 polymer ?
#
loop_
_entity_poly.entity_id
_entity_poly.type
_entity_poly.pdbx_seq_one_letter_code
_entity_poly.pdbx_strand_id
1 'polypeptide(L)'
;MTSQVIFKVDRKLKEQALKKARKEGIAFASVLKLATKAYVSGALEVRLVAQPKLNAKTRRELLGISKEIRQGKNLSPAFENATDAIAYLKSFR
;
A
#
# COMPACT_ATOMS: atom_id res chain seq x y z
N MET A 1 22.04 -15.60 -22.54
CA MET A 1 23.06 -14.60 -22.19
C MET A 1 22.75 -14.00 -20.84
N THR A 2 23.76 -13.76 -19.99
CA THR A 2 23.63 -13.03 -18.72
C THR A 2 24.33 -11.67 -18.84
N SER A 3 23.68 -10.60 -18.38
CA SER A 3 24.24 -9.25 -18.35
C SER A 3 24.45 -8.76 -16.91
N GLN A 4 25.45 -7.91 -16.70
CA GLN A 4 25.76 -7.32 -15.40
C GLN A 4 25.17 -5.91 -15.30
N VAL A 5 24.57 -5.59 -14.15
CA VAL A 5 24.05 -4.26 -13.83
C VAL A 5 24.83 -3.70 -12.64
N ILE A 6 25.44 -2.52 -12.81
CA ILE A 6 26.21 -1.82 -11.77
C ILE A 6 25.66 -0.40 -11.64
N PHE A 7 25.32 0.02 -10.42
CA PHE A 7 24.90 1.38 -10.12
C PHE A 7 25.39 1.80 -8.73
N LYS A 8 25.54 3.12 -8.53
CA LYS A 8 25.86 3.71 -7.22
C LYS A 8 24.57 3.94 -6.43
N VAL A 9 24.63 3.75 -5.12
CA VAL A 9 23.53 3.94 -4.18
C VAL A 9 24.10 4.45 -2.86
N ASP A 10 23.30 5.21 -2.11
CA ASP A 10 23.66 5.64 -0.76
C ASP A 10 24.02 4.42 0.12
N ARG A 11 25.09 4.57 0.91
CA ARG A 11 25.63 3.47 1.72
C ARG A 11 24.63 3.00 2.78
N LYS A 12 23.97 3.94 3.47
CA LYS A 12 23.01 3.61 4.53
C LYS A 12 21.78 2.93 3.94
N LEU A 13 21.29 3.42 2.79
CA LEU A 13 20.17 2.80 2.07
C LEU A 13 20.50 1.35 1.66
N LYS A 14 21.70 1.12 1.11
CA LYS A 14 22.17 -0.22 0.75
C LYS A 14 22.21 -1.15 1.97
N GLU A 15 22.74 -0.69 3.09
CA GLU A 15 22.81 -1.48 4.33
C GLU A 15 21.43 -1.82 4.88
N GLN A 16 20.49 -0.87 4.87
CA GLN A 16 19.11 -1.11 5.28
C GLN A 16 18.42 -2.14 4.38
N ALA A 17 18.56 -2.01 3.06
CA ALA A 17 17.97 -2.94 2.11
C ALA A 17 18.56 -4.36 2.25
N LEU A 18 19.88 -4.46 2.45
CA LEU A 18 20.56 -5.74 2.73
C LEU A 18 20.06 -6.39 4.02
N LYS A 19 19.93 -5.62 5.10
CA LYS A 19 19.43 -6.13 6.40
C LYS A 19 17.99 -6.62 6.28
N LYS A 20 17.14 -5.91 5.53
CA LYS A 20 15.76 -6.31 5.26
C LYS A 20 15.70 -7.62 4.47
N ALA A 21 16.42 -7.72 3.35
CA ALA A 21 16.46 -8.93 2.53
C ALA A 21 16.93 -10.16 3.34
N ARG A 22 17.96 -9.99 4.18
CA ARG A 22 18.44 -11.05 5.09
C ARG A 22 17.38 -11.49 6.10
N LYS A 23 16.63 -10.55 6.69
CA LYS A 23 15.51 -10.89 7.59
C LYS A 23 14.42 -11.69 6.88
N GLU A 24 14.20 -11.43 5.60
CA GLU A 24 13.23 -12.13 4.74
C GLU A 24 13.79 -13.44 4.17
N GLY A 25 15.03 -13.82 4.53
CA GLY A 25 15.65 -15.08 4.10
C GLY A 25 16.10 -15.10 2.64
N ILE A 26 16.20 -13.93 1.99
CA ILE A 26 16.52 -13.82 0.56
C ILE A 26 17.77 -12.99 0.32
N ALA A 27 18.51 -13.33 -0.74
CA ALA A 27 19.64 -12.52 -1.19
C ALA A 27 19.13 -11.19 -1.76
N PHE A 28 19.81 -10.08 -1.43
CA PHE A 28 19.45 -8.76 -1.97
C PHE A 28 19.52 -8.71 -3.50
N ALA A 29 20.44 -9.46 -4.12
CA ALA A 29 20.48 -9.59 -5.58
C ALA A 29 19.21 -10.23 -6.15
N SER A 30 18.59 -11.18 -5.43
CA SER A 30 17.32 -11.78 -5.82
C SER A 30 16.19 -10.76 -5.74
N VAL A 31 16.18 -9.89 -4.73
CA VAL A 31 15.22 -8.77 -4.63
C VAL A 31 15.30 -7.88 -5.86
N LEU A 32 16.51 -7.49 -6.27
CA LEU A 32 16.69 -6.65 -7.45
C LEU A 32 16.25 -7.35 -8.74
N LYS A 33 16.61 -8.63 -8.93
CA LYS A 33 16.17 -9.42 -10.09
C LYS A 33 14.64 -9.56 -10.16
N LEU A 34 14.00 -9.82 -9.02
CA LEU A 34 12.55 -9.91 -8.93
C LEU A 34 11.88 -8.56 -9.20
N ALA A 35 12.43 -7.47 -8.65
CA ALA A 35 11.95 -6.12 -8.92
C ALA A 35 12.08 -5.77 -10.41
N THR A 36 13.20 -6.11 -11.07
CA THR A 36 13.36 -5.92 -12.52
C THR A 36 12.33 -6.72 -13.32
N LYS A 37 12.09 -7.98 -12.95
CA LYS A 37 11.06 -8.80 -13.60
C LYS A 37 9.66 -8.21 -13.41
N ALA A 38 9.34 -7.80 -12.18
CA ALA A 38 8.07 -7.18 -11.84
C ALA A 38 7.87 -5.85 -12.57
N TYR A 39 8.93 -5.08 -12.77
CA TYR A 39 8.90 -3.82 -13.51
C TYR A 39 8.54 -4.05 -14.98
N VAL A 40 9.17 -5.02 -15.63
CA VAL A 40 8.88 -5.38 -17.03
C VAL A 40 7.48 -6.01 -17.16
N SER A 41 7.05 -6.79 -16.18
CA SER A 41 5.74 -7.45 -16.20
C SER A 41 4.58 -6.56 -15.74
N GLY A 42 4.82 -5.30 -15.40
CA GLY A 42 3.80 -4.36 -14.90
C GLY A 42 3.34 -4.62 -13.46
N ALA A 43 3.94 -5.58 -12.74
CA ALA A 43 3.62 -5.85 -11.33
C ALA A 43 4.30 -4.86 -10.37
N LEU A 44 5.34 -4.16 -10.82
CA LEU A 44 5.97 -3.05 -10.14
C LEU A 44 5.92 -1.83 -11.05
N GLU A 45 5.26 -0.77 -10.60
CA GLU A 45 5.17 0.47 -11.36
C GLU A 45 5.95 1.58 -10.64
N VAL A 46 6.98 2.11 -11.30
CA VAL A 46 7.73 3.26 -10.78
C VAL A 46 7.03 4.52 -11.22
N ARG A 47 6.06 4.97 -10.43
CA ARG A 47 5.43 6.28 -10.59
C ARG A 47 6.16 7.32 -9.75
N LEU A 48 6.18 8.56 -10.21
CA LEU A 48 6.40 9.74 -9.35
C LEU A 48 5.20 9.86 -8.40
N VAL A 49 5.10 8.95 -7.43
CA VAL A 49 4.10 9.07 -6.38
C VAL A 49 4.65 10.12 -5.43
N ALA A 50 4.31 11.38 -5.66
CA ALA A 50 4.09 12.29 -4.55
C ALA A 50 3.04 11.59 -3.70
N GLN A 51 3.48 10.82 -2.69
CA GLN A 51 2.60 10.13 -1.75
C GLN A 51 1.50 11.11 -1.39
N PRO A 52 0.24 10.91 -1.83
CA PRO A 52 -0.80 11.88 -1.60
C PRO A 52 -1.00 11.91 -0.09
N LYS A 53 -0.36 12.88 0.56
CA LYS A 53 -0.56 13.14 1.98
C LYS A 53 -1.98 13.68 2.06
N LEU A 54 -2.83 12.93 2.75
CA LEU A 54 -4.12 13.43 3.17
C LEU A 54 -3.92 14.82 3.78
N ASN A 55 -4.71 15.79 3.32
CA ASN A 55 -4.71 17.09 3.95
C ASN A 55 -5.14 16.93 5.44
N ALA A 56 -4.83 17.94 6.26
CA ALA A 56 -5.05 17.85 7.70
C ALA A 56 -6.53 17.60 8.06
N LYS A 57 -7.46 18.12 7.25
CA LYS A 57 -8.91 17.93 7.43
C LYS A 57 -9.30 16.47 7.21
N THR A 58 -8.98 15.90 6.06
CA THR A 58 -9.30 14.51 5.70
C THR A 58 -8.66 13.52 6.68
N ARG A 59 -7.44 13.79 7.14
CA ARG A 59 -6.79 12.94 8.16
C ARG A 59 -7.57 12.95 9.48
N ARG A 60 -8.01 14.13 9.97
CA ARG A 60 -8.78 14.24 11.22
C ARG A 60 -10.13 13.55 11.10
N GLU A 61 -10.79 13.71 9.95
CA GLU A 61 -12.07 13.08 9.65
C GLU A 61 -11.98 11.54 9.67
N LEU A 62 -11.00 10.96 8.96
CA LEU A 62 -10.80 9.51 8.96
C LEU A 62 -10.45 8.94 10.35
N LEU A 63 -9.71 9.69 11.17
CA LEU A 63 -9.43 9.30 12.55
C LEU A 63 -10.70 9.32 13.42
N GLY A 64 -11.58 10.31 13.22
CA GLY A 64 -12.89 10.37 13.85
C GLY A 64 -13.77 9.19 13.47
N ILE A 65 -13.93 8.95 12.17
CA ILE A 65 -14.70 7.81 11.62
C ILE A 65 -14.17 6.49 12.16
N SER A 66 -12.84 6.30 12.18
CA SER A 66 -12.24 5.07 12.72
C SER A 66 -12.56 4.87 14.21
N LYS A 67 -12.61 5.95 15.00
CA LYS A 67 -12.99 5.88 16.41
C LYS A 67 -14.47 5.54 16.57
N GLU A 68 -15.35 6.11 15.75
CA GLU A 68 -16.79 5.84 15.78
C GLU A 68 -17.11 4.39 15.41
N ILE A 69 -16.47 3.86 14.36
CA ILE A 69 -16.60 2.44 13.96
C ILE A 69 -16.22 1.52 15.12
N ARG A 70 -15.09 1.79 15.79
CA ARG A 70 -14.65 0.99 16.96
C ARG A 70 -15.62 1.07 18.14
N GLN A 71 -16.38 2.16 18.24
CA GLN A 71 -17.39 2.37 19.28
C GLN A 71 -18.78 1.86 18.87
N GLY A 72 -18.93 1.27 17.68
CA GLY A 72 -20.22 0.82 17.17
C GLY A 72 -21.19 1.95 16.82
N LYS A 73 -20.70 3.17 16.64
CA LYS A 73 -21.51 4.37 16.35
C LYS A 73 -21.53 4.64 14.85
N ASN A 74 -22.65 5.21 14.37
CA ASN A 74 -22.83 5.60 12.97
C ASN A 74 -22.56 4.48 11.95
N LEU A 75 -22.84 3.23 12.35
CA LEU A 75 -22.77 2.07 11.48
C LEU A 75 -24.14 1.84 10.83
N SER A 76 -24.12 1.37 9.59
CA SER A 76 -25.33 0.81 8.98
C SER A 76 -25.77 -0.45 9.72
N PRO A 77 -27.05 -0.85 9.60
CA PRO A 77 -27.45 -2.19 9.99
C PRO A 77 -26.70 -3.24 9.17
N ALA A 78 -26.78 -4.50 9.63
CA ALA A 78 -26.31 -5.64 8.83
C ALA A 78 -27.28 -5.89 7.67
N PHE A 79 -26.74 -6.27 6.51
CA PHE A 79 -27.52 -6.63 5.33
C PHE A 79 -27.16 -8.03 4.88
N GLU A 80 -28.16 -8.80 4.48
CA GLU A 80 -27.97 -10.18 4.00
C GLU A 80 -27.67 -10.25 2.49
N ASN A 81 -27.98 -9.17 1.75
CA ASN A 81 -27.74 -9.09 0.32
C ASN A 81 -27.35 -7.67 -0.12
N ALA A 82 -26.72 -7.58 -1.30
CA ALA A 82 -26.23 -6.31 -1.84
C ALA A 82 -27.37 -5.36 -2.24
N THR A 83 -28.54 -5.88 -2.62
CA THR A 83 -29.70 -5.09 -3.04
C THR A 83 -30.20 -4.21 -1.89
N ASP A 84 -30.34 -4.79 -0.70
CA ASP A 84 -30.80 -4.10 0.50
C ASP A 84 -29.79 -3.06 0.97
N ALA A 85 -28.49 -3.39 0.94
CA ALA A 85 -27.43 -2.45 1.25
C ALA A 85 -27.45 -1.23 0.32
N ILE A 86 -27.65 -1.45 -0.99
CA ILE A 86 -27.74 -0.37 -1.98
C ILE A 86 -29.01 0.47 -1.77
N ALA A 87 -30.15 -0.16 -1.45
CA ALA A 87 -31.39 0.56 -1.15
C ALA A 87 -31.24 1.48 0.07
N TYR A 88 -30.58 0.98 1.13
CA TYR A 88 -30.24 1.78 2.31
C TYR A 88 -29.32 2.95 1.99
N LEU A 89 -28.26 2.75 1.19
CA LEU A 89 -27.37 3.86 0.80
C LEU A 89 -28.11 4.94 0.00
N LYS A 90 -29.10 4.56 -0.81
CA LYS A 90 -29.91 5.49 -1.60
C LYS A 90 -30.91 6.27 -0.75
N SER A 91 -31.30 5.81 0.44
CA SER A 91 -32.23 6.55 1.30
C SER A 91 -31.61 7.76 2.00
N PHE A 92 -30.28 7.92 1.96
CA PHE A 92 -29.57 9.10 2.51
C PHE A 92 -29.45 10.25 1.51
N ARG A 93 -29.95 10.07 0.29
CA ARG A 93 -29.84 11.02 -0.81
C ARG A 93 -31.16 11.75 -1.03
#